data_AF-A0A9E5N057-F1
#
_entry.id   AF-A0A9E5N057-F1
#
_cell.length_a   1.000
_cell.length_b   1.000
_cell.length_c   1.000
_cell.angle_alpha   90.00
_cell.angle_beta   90.00
_cell.angle_gamma   90.00
#
_symmetry.space_group_name_H-M   'P 1'
#
loop_
_entity.id
_entity.type
_entity.pdbx_description
1 polymer ?
#
loop_
_entity_poly.entity_id
_entity_poly.type
_entity_poly.pdbx_seq_one_letter_code
_entity_poly.pdbx_strand_id
1 'polypeptide(L)' 'RANPQRYELVAETTFSEADPNEARRILRYPAWATPILAHGLLYVRGRDQLLCLELIPTQPARSRFGQRDERE' A
#
# COMPACT_ATOMS: atom_id res chain seq x y z
N ARG A 1 9.31 -14.49 0.24
CA ARG A 1 9.17 -15.93 -0.06
C ARG A 1 9.46 -16.70 1.22
N ALA A 2 8.45 -17.34 1.80
CA ALA A 2 8.70 -18.27 2.90
C ALA A 2 9.10 -19.63 2.31
N ASN A 3 10.19 -20.21 2.82
CA ASN A 3 10.51 -21.62 2.65
C ASN A 3 10.55 -22.29 4.05
N PRO A 4 10.53 -23.62 4.16
CA PRO A 4 10.49 -24.30 5.45
C PRO A 4 11.68 -23.98 6.38
N GLN A 5 12.81 -23.53 5.83
CA GLN A 5 14.03 -23.25 6.60
C GLN A 5 14.06 -21.81 7.13
N ARG A 6 13.61 -20.85 6.31
CA ARG A 6 13.61 -19.43 6.66
C ARG A 6 12.65 -18.62 5.80
N TYR A 7 12.35 -17.42 6.32
CA TYR A 7 11.76 -16.37 5.52
C TYR A 7 12.84 -15.65 4.70
N GLU A 8 12.58 -15.46 3.41
CA GLU A 8 13.38 -14.64 2.51
C GLU A 8 12.56 -13.44 2.06
N LEU A 9 13.00 -12.22 2.37
CA LEU A 9 12.34 -11.00 1.92
C LEU A 9 12.42 -10.91 0.39
N VAL A 10 11.28 -10.69 -0.27
CA VAL A 10 11.21 -10.54 -1.73
C VAL A 10 10.97 -9.08 -2.13
N ALA A 11 10.16 -8.37 -1.36
CA ALA A 11 9.85 -6.98 -1.59
C ALA A 11 9.45 -6.33 -0.27
N GLU A 12 9.83 -5.06 -0.11
CA GLU A 12 9.44 -4.18 0.97
C GLU A 12 9.17 -2.80 0.38
N THR A 13 8.18 -2.10 0.93
CA THR A 13 7.88 -0.73 0.53
C THR A 13 7.36 0.04 1.73
N THR A 14 7.56 1.36 1.71
CA THR A 14 7.07 2.28 2.74
C THR A 14 6.16 3.30 2.10
N PHE A 15 4.99 3.52 2.71
CA PHE A 15 4.06 4.55 2.27
C PHE A 15 4.09 5.74 3.25
N SER A 16 4.38 6.93 2.73
CA SER A 16 4.35 8.20 3.44
C SER A 16 3.47 9.19 2.70
N GLU A 17 2.84 10.10 3.44
CA GLU A 17 2.19 11.26 2.84
C GLU A 17 3.23 12.16 2.16
N ALA A 18 2.81 12.90 1.13
CA ALA A 18 3.69 13.69 0.28
C ALA A 18 4.10 15.03 0.88
N ASP A 19 3.61 15.39 2.07
CA ASP A 19 3.99 16.65 2.72
C ASP A 19 5.47 16.59 3.14
N PRO A 20 6.37 17.39 2.54
CA PRO A 20 7.78 17.39 2.89
C PRO A 20 8.05 17.95 4.30
N ASN A 21 7.10 18.63 4.93
CA ASN A 21 7.20 19.14 6.30
C ASN A 21 6.61 18.19 7.36
N GLU A 22 5.81 17.20 6.97
CA GLU A 22 5.33 16.14 7.85
C GLU A 22 5.61 14.78 7.21
N ALA A 23 6.74 14.17 7.57
CA ALA A 23 7.05 12.77 7.24
C ALA A 23 6.13 11.81 8.03
N ARG A 24 4.84 11.84 7.73
CA ARG A 24 3.81 11.03 8.38
C ARG A 24 3.66 9.73 7.61
N ARG A 25 4.04 8.62 8.26
CA ARG A 25 3.77 7.28 7.74
C ARG A 25 2.26 7.05 7.67
N ILE A 26 1.77 6.58 6.52
CA ILE A 26 0.34 6.26 6.30
C ILE A 26 -0.08 5.12 7.24
N LEU A 27 0.81 4.15 7.46
CA LEU A 27 0.64 3.10 8.46
C LEU A 27 1.59 3.32 9.64
N ARG A 28 1.01 3.40 10.83
CA ARG A 28 1.76 3.44 12.09
C ARG A 28 1.42 2.21 12.92
N TYR A 29 2.44 1.60 13.50
CA TYR A 29 2.24 0.54 14.46
C TYR A 29 1.55 1.09 15.74
N PRO A 30 0.63 0.33 16.36
CA PRO A 30 0.08 -0.94 15.90
C PRO A 30 -0.92 -0.76 14.75
N ALA A 31 -0.80 -1.58 13.70
CA ALA A 31 -1.90 -1.76 12.75
C ALA A 31 -2.95 -2.64 13.43
N TRP A 32 -4.21 -2.24 13.36
CA TRP A 32 -5.26 -2.76 14.25
C TRP A 32 -5.99 -3.98 13.70
N ALA A 33 -5.65 -4.42 12.49
CA ALA A 33 -6.14 -5.66 11.94
C ALA A 33 -5.00 -6.41 11.23
N THR A 34 -5.12 -7.73 11.18
CA THR A 34 -4.34 -8.56 10.27
C THR A 34 -4.58 -8.08 8.83
N PRO A 35 -3.55 -8.01 7.98
CA PRO A 35 -3.75 -7.72 6.57
C PRO A 35 -4.74 -8.71 5.92
N ILE A 36 -5.64 -8.22 5.06
CA ILE A 36 -6.64 -9.04 4.37
C ILE A 36 -6.33 -9.04 2.87
N LEU A 37 -6.24 -10.22 2.27
CA LEU A 37 -6.03 -10.39 0.84
C LEU A 37 -7.31 -10.96 0.20
N ALA A 38 -7.91 -10.23 -0.73
CA ALA A 38 -9.09 -10.67 -1.48
C ALA A 38 -9.06 -10.12 -2.90
N HIS A 39 -9.37 -10.96 -3.90
CA HIS A 39 -9.42 -10.57 -5.32
C HIS A 39 -8.16 -9.85 -5.84
N GLY A 40 -6.97 -10.22 -5.36
CA GLY A 40 -5.71 -9.56 -5.77
C GLY A 40 -5.45 -8.18 -5.12
N LEU A 41 -6.33 -7.75 -4.21
CA LEU A 41 -6.19 -6.53 -3.43
C LEU A 41 -5.79 -6.85 -1.99
N LEU A 42 -4.77 -6.14 -1.49
CA LEU A 42 -4.32 -6.20 -0.11
C LEU A 42 -4.85 -5.00 0.68
N TYR A 43 -5.62 -5.29 1.72
CA TYR A 43 -6.20 -4.31 2.62
C TYR A 43 -5.43 -4.29 3.93
N VAL A 44 -4.96 -3.10 4.33
CA VAL A 44 -4.26 -2.91 5.61
C VAL A 44 -4.93 -1.78 6.39
N ARG A 45 -5.49 -2.13 7.55
CA ARG A 45 -6.20 -1.21 8.44
C ARG A 45 -5.22 -0.58 9.43
N GLY A 46 -4.92 0.70 9.23
CA GLY A 46 -4.29 1.56 10.22
C GLY A 46 -5.32 2.14 11.20
N ARG A 47 -4.86 3.08 12.04
CA ARG A 47 -5.72 3.73 13.02
C ARG A 47 -6.83 4.56 12.39
N ASP A 48 -6.42 5.54 11.61
CA ASP A 48 -7.32 6.51 10.98
C ASP A 48 -7.54 6.20 9.48
N GLN A 49 -6.75 5.29 8.92
CA GLN A 49 -6.65 5.08 7.47
C GLN A 49 -6.78 3.60 7.10
N LEU A 50 -7.23 3.35 5.88
CA LEU A 50 -7.28 2.02 5.24
C LEU A 50 -6.52 2.10 3.93
N LEU A 51 -5.49 1.28 3.77
CA LEU A 51 -4.78 1.15 2.50
C LEU A 51 -5.38 -0.02 1.72
N CYS A 52 -5.57 0.19 0.42
CA CYS A 52 -5.92 -0.84 -0.55
C CYS A 52 -4.84 -0.86 -1.64
N LEU A 53 -4.13 -1.97 -1.77
CA LEU A 53 -3.01 -2.13 -2.70
C LEU A 53 -3.35 -3.20 -3.74
N GLU A 54 -3.24 -2.89 -5.02
CA GLU A 54 -3.33 -3.86 -6.11
C GLU A 54 -2.02 -4.64 -6.20
N LEU A 55 -2.06 -5.95 -5.94
CA LEU A 55 -0.87 -6.82 -5.99
C LEU A 55 -0.71 -7.54 -7.33
N ILE A 56 -1.81 -7.67 -8.08
CA ILE A 56 -1.83 -8.30 -9.41
C ILE A 56 -2.23 -7.22 -10.41
N PRO A 57 -1.28 -6.65 -11.17
CA PRO A 57 -1.61 -5.60 -12.13
C PRO A 57 -2.54 -6.14 -13.21
N THR A 58 -3.72 -5.55 -13.36
CA THR A 58 -4.67 -5.86 -14.45
C THR A 58 -4.22 -5.35 -15.82
N GLN A 59 -3.21 -4.48 -15.87
CA GLN A 59 -2.54 -3.99 -17.08
C GLN A 59 -1.05 -3.74 -16.76
N PRO A 60 -0.08 -3.99 -17.66
CA PRO A 60 1.29 -3.50 -17.47
C PRO A 60 1.24 -1.99 -17.22
N ALA A 61 1.82 -1.57 -16.09
CA ALA A 61 1.57 -0.29 -15.44
C ALA A 61 1.48 0.90 -16.41
N ARG A 62 0.25 1.37 -16.66
CA ARG A 62 0.00 2.75 -17.08
C ARG A 62 -0.35 3.53 -15.82
N SER A 63 0.61 4.28 -15.30
CA SER A 63 0.39 5.28 -14.25
C SER A 63 -0.81 6.17 -14.64
N ARG A 64 -1.91 6.07 -13.89
CA ARG A 64 -3.10 6.92 -14.06
C ARG A 64 -3.58 7.55 -12.74
N PHE A 65 -2.67 7.82 -11.82
CA PHE A 65 -3.00 8.67 -10.67
C PHE A 65 -2.32 10.03 -10.84
N GLY A 66 -3.08 11.03 -11.29
CA GLY A 66 -2.63 12.42 -11.28
C GLY A 66 -3.29 13.44 -12.24
N GLN A 67 -4.11 13.07 -13.22
CA GLN A 67 -4.78 14.08 -14.07
C GLN A 67 -6.12 14.49 -13.45
N ARG A 68 -6.11 15.45 -12.52
CA ARG A 68 -7.30 16.26 -12.24
C ARG A 68 -7.41 17.27 -13.37
N ASP A 69 -8.42 17.10 -14.21
CA ASP A 69 -8.79 18.09 -15.23
C ASP A 69 -9.63 19.17 -14.52
N GLU A 70 -8.96 20.22 -14.03
CA GLU A 70 -9.62 21.42 -13.50
C GLU A 70 -9.99 22.34 -14.66
N ARG A 71 -11.01 21.95 -15.43
CA ARG A 71 -11.72 22.87 -16.32
C ARG A 71 -13.17 22.97 -15.90
N GLU A 72 -13.47 24.03 -15.16
CA GLU A 72 -14.76 24.71 -15.20
C GLU A 72 -14.51 26.22 -15.23
#